data_AF-A0AAW9NJ78-F1
#
_entry.id   AF-A0AAW9NJ78-F1
#
_cell.length_a   1.000
_cell.length_b   1.000
_cell.length_c   1.000
_cell.angle_alpha   90.00
_cell.angle_beta   90.00
_cell.angle_gamma   90.00
#
_symmetry.space_group_name_H-M   'P 1'
#
loop_
_entity.id
_entity.type
_entity.pdbx_description
1 polymer ?
#
loop_
_entity_poly.entity_id
_entity_poly.type
_entity_poly.pdbx_seq_one_letter_code
_entity_poly.pdbx_strand_id
1 'polypeptide(L)' 'MGEIADMIIIGVLCQTCGCFIEEPPGGYPRNCTHCEDDTD' A
#
# COMPACT_ATOMS: atom_id res chain seq x y z
N MET A 1 18.66 2.99 -1.72
CA MET A 1 17.32 2.87 -2.33
C MET A 1 16.32 3.11 -1.22
N GLY A 2 15.35 4.01 -1.42
CA GLY A 2 14.50 4.49 -0.33
C GLY A 2 13.61 3.37 0.21
N GLU A 3 13.78 3.02 1.49
CA GLU A 3 13.08 1.90 2.15
C GLU A 3 11.55 2.03 2.06
N ILE A 4 11.06 3.26 2.08
CA ILE A 4 9.66 3.63 1.88
C ILE A 4 9.12 3.20 0.52
N ALA A 5 9.92 3.35 -0.54
CA ALA A 5 9.51 2.93 -1.88
C ALA A 5 9.44 1.41 -1.99
N ASP A 6 10.36 0.70 -1.33
CA ASP A 6 10.35 -0.76 -1.28
C ASP A 6 9.10 -1.27 -0.55
N MET A 7 8.76 -0.67 0.59
CA MET A 7 7.55 -0.98 1.36
C MET A 7 6.25 -0.75 0.56
N ILE A 8 6.21 0.27 -0.31
CA ILE A 8 5.07 0.48 -1.23
C ILE A 8 5.03 -0.63 -2.28
N ILE A 9 6.17 -0.98 -2.88
CA ILE A 9 6.26 -1.98 -3.96
C ILE A 9 5.85 -3.37 -3.47
N ILE A 10 6.27 -3.77 -2.26
CA ILE A 10 5.91 -5.07 -1.69
C ILE A 10 4.49 -5.12 -1.12
N GLY A 11 3.78 -3.99 -1.07
CA GLY A 11 2.41 -3.90 -0.57
C GLY A 11 2.28 -3.78 0.94
N VAL A 12 3.31 -3.33 1.66
CA VAL A 12 3.23 -2.98 3.09
C VAL A 12 2.55 -1.63 3.29
N LEU A 13 2.81 -0.68 2.38
CA LEU A 13 2.22 0.65 2.39
C LEU A 13 1.25 0.84 1.22
N CYS A 14 0.17 1.59 1.47
CA CYS A 14 -0.74 2.04 0.44
C CYS A 14 0.00 2.91 -0.59
N GLN A 15 -0.14 2.58 -1.86
CA GLN A 15 0.51 3.33 -2.95
C GLN A 15 -0.03 4.77 -3.11
N THR A 16 -1.25 5.03 -2.62
CA THR A 16 -1.92 6.33 -2.76
C THR A 16 -1.63 7.25 -1.57
N CYS A 17 -1.88 6.78 -0.34
CA CYS A 17 -1.79 7.62 0.86
C CYS A 17 -0.59 7.30 1.75
N GLY A 18 0.13 6.20 1.50
CA GLY A 18 1.29 5.80 2.29
C GLY A 18 0.97 5.24 3.68
N CYS A 19 -0.30 4.93 3.99
CA CYS A 19 -0.64 4.29 5.26
C CYS A 19 -0.20 2.82 5.28
N PHE A 20 0.02 2.27 6.48
CA PHE A 20 0.23 0.84 6.65
C PHE A 20 -1.04 0.06 6.34
N ILE A 21 -0.87 -1.06 5.66
CA ILE A 21 -1.95 -2.01 5.38
C ILE A 21 -1.79 -3.16 6.39
N GLU A 22 -2.84 -3.42 7.18
CA GLU A 22 -2.83 -4.47 8.22
C GLU A 22 -2.85 -5.89 7.65
N GLU A 23 -3.16 -6.03 6.37
CA GLU A 23 -3.11 -7.30 5.65
C GLU A 23 -1.68 -7.71 5.31
N PRO A 24 -1.40 -9.02 5.16
CA PRO A 24 -0.08 -9.48 4.75
C PRO A 24 0.31 -8.92 3.37
N PRO A 25 1.59 -8.55 3.16
CA PRO A 25 2.06 -8.01 1.88
C PRO A 25 1.88 -9.04 0.76
N GLY A 26 1.22 -8.62 -0.32
CA GLY A 26 0.99 -9.46 -1.50
C GLY A 26 2.19 -9.55 -2.44
N GLY A 27 3.24 -8.75 -2.22
CA GLY A 27 4.36 -8.62 -3.15
C GLY A 27 4.07 -7.73 -4.36
N TYR A 28 3.02 -6.90 -4.28
CA TYR A 28 2.64 -5.93 -5.30
C TYR A 28 2.08 -4.65 -4.66
N PRO A 29 2.16 -3.49 -5.33
CA PRO A 29 1.55 -2.25 -4.86
C PRO A 29 0.03 -2.40 -4.77
N ARG A 30 -0.54 -2.01 -3.63
CA ARG A 30 -1.99 -2.06 -3.38
C ARG A 30 -2.47 -0.82 -2.65
N ASN A 31 -3.78 -0.63 -2.65
CA ASN A 31 -4.45 0.43 -1.92
C ASN A 31 -4.84 -0.11 -0.53
N CYS A 32 -5.07 0.79 0.43
CA CYS A 32 -5.76 0.42 1.66
C CYS A 32 -7.28 0.47 1.42
N THR A 33 -8.05 -0.18 2.30
CA THR A 33 -9.52 -0.22 2.22
C THR A 33 -10.14 1.17 2.02
N HIS A 34 -9.62 2.20 2.68
CA HIS A 34 -10.12 3.57 2.50
C HIS A 34 -9.89 4.14 1.09
N CYS A 35 -8.72 3.90 0.50
CA CYS A 35 -8.41 4.33 -0.87
C CYS A 35 -8.97 3.39 -1.94
N GLU A 36 -9.45 2.20 -1.57
CA GLU A 36 -10.22 1.32 -2.46
C GLU A 36 -11.69 1.75 -2.50
N ASP A 37 -12.29 2.05 -1.35
CA ASP A 37 -13.68 2.52 -1.22
C ASP A 37 -13.93 3.91 -1.85
N ASP A 38 -12.91 4.78 -1.94
CA ASP A 38 -13.00 6.11 -2.57
C ASP A 38 -13.11 6.05 -4.12
N THR A 39 -13.19 4.85 -4.70
CA THR A 39 -13.30 4.64 -6.16
C THR A 39 -14.76 4.50 -6.64
N ASP A 40 -15.76 4.90 -5.84
CA ASP A 40 -17.19 4.95 -6.24
C ASP A 40 -17.59 6.32 -6.83
#